data_AF-A0A429ZJX9-F1
#
_entry.id   AF-A0A429ZJX9-F1
#
_cell.length_a   1.000
_cell.length_b   1.000
_cell.length_c   1.000
_cell.angle_alpha   90.00
_cell.angle_beta   90.00
_cell.angle_gamma   90.00
#
_symmetry.space_group_name_H-M   'P 1'
#
loop_
_entity.id
_entity.type
_entity.pdbx_description
1 polymer ?
#
loop_
_entity_poly.entity_id
_entity_poly.type
_entity_poly.pdbx_seq_one_letter_code
_entity_poly.pdbx_strand_id
1 'polypeptide(L)'
;MGLFDLFKKKKTPTSKKNTNNNLDILTKSIPFNVRKLLFISEVRAAVNTNSNTYNGITITLESESDYEPSEIITTLPVIKGKAEPLGYYPSYYEMSPEQRYNYLTFLTNIDQETDIGYVFTYYYGLERKIFLDDNLYEAVDMIMALQKRHNNRSFIAYSNDALIYAAMKKKDPNILFNINLDTLRPELLFLVKGSFIGEFNAEDLMVLAKGVGFTNNRYIKSTPEVFQQNLTELLIKNYGQKYYKLDNSVPMDTREKIRLSLSNISIENREFQYPNTLLSSKIQSDIYLLLKESHEMTKKDVARTRKSKKEIIPENTNTVSSPKKEKTVFFIPTDNLTLKERILLSKEPLSDGFDEEIKGINYYKQGKYKEAEDWLLRSVKGNFDAPALYEKLGILYRKQKRFNDEVEILKIGIRNVGFNPQLNERLAKAIEINEKNKLKLK
;
A
#
# COMPACT_ATOMS: atom_id res chain seq x y z
N MET A 1 -1.38 33.61 24.33
CA MET A 1 -0.71 34.91 24.56
C MET A 1 -1.15 35.87 23.45
N GLY A 2 -1.55 37.08 23.82
CA GLY A 2 -2.35 37.99 22.98
C GLY A 2 -1.56 38.84 21.98
N LEU A 3 -2.30 39.44 21.05
CA LEU A 3 -1.88 40.18 19.85
C LEU A 3 -1.00 41.45 20.06
N PHE A 4 -0.40 41.67 21.23
CA PHE A 4 0.36 42.90 21.55
C PHE A 4 1.77 42.70 22.13
N ASP A 5 2.38 41.50 22.04
CA ASP A 5 3.79 41.29 22.42
C ASP A 5 4.82 41.75 21.35
N LEU A 6 4.37 42.48 20.31
CA LEU A 6 5.16 42.91 19.15
C LEU A 6 6.17 44.06 19.39
N PHE A 7 6.34 44.55 20.63
CA PHE A 7 7.23 45.68 20.93
C PHE A 7 8.17 45.49 22.12
N LYS A 8 8.76 44.29 22.29
CA LYS A 8 9.96 44.15 23.14
C LYS A 8 11.23 44.44 22.33
N LYS A 9 11.86 45.59 22.63
CA LYS A 9 13.19 46.00 22.16
C LYS A 9 14.16 44.83 22.17
N LYS A 10 14.62 44.40 20.98
CA LYS A 10 15.80 43.53 20.83
C LYS A 10 17.01 44.27 21.40
N LYS A 11 17.58 43.76 22.49
CA LYS A 11 18.94 44.12 22.91
C LYS A 11 19.89 43.70 21.78
N THR A 12 20.71 44.65 21.32
CA THR A 12 21.78 44.45 20.34
C THR A 12 22.68 43.28 20.77
N PRO A 13 22.88 42.26 19.94
CA PRO A 13 23.89 41.26 20.23
C PRO A 13 25.26 41.88 19.97
N THR A 14 26.09 41.84 21.00
CA THR A 14 27.51 42.15 20.94
C THR A 14 28.17 41.32 19.83
N SER A 15 28.88 42.03 18.94
CA SER A 15 29.76 41.49 17.92
C SER A 15 30.69 40.42 18.51
N LYS A 16 30.34 39.15 18.31
CA LYS A 16 31.29 38.04 18.41
C LYS A 16 31.90 37.88 17.03
N LYS A 17 33.24 37.94 16.98
CA LYS A 17 34.06 37.74 15.79
C LYS A 17 33.54 36.55 14.96
N ASN A 18 33.03 36.83 13.76
CA ASN A 18 32.87 35.84 12.69
C ASN A 18 34.26 35.29 12.37
N THR A 19 34.56 34.12 12.90
CA THR A 19 35.75 33.37 12.49
C THR A 19 35.38 32.64 11.21
N ASN A 20 36.26 32.70 10.21
CA ASN A 20 36.18 32.03 8.90
C ASN A 20 36.22 30.48 9.00
N ASN A 21 35.61 29.87 10.02
CA ASN A 21 35.64 28.43 10.28
C ASN A 21 34.68 27.61 9.39
N ASN A 22 33.79 28.27 8.64
CA ASN A 22 32.71 27.59 7.91
C ASN A 22 33.21 26.81 6.69
N LEU A 23 34.18 27.35 5.95
CA LEU A 23 34.68 26.71 4.74
C LEU A 23 35.48 25.43 5.05
N ASP A 24 36.16 25.37 6.21
CA ASP A 24 36.99 24.23 6.61
C ASP A 24 36.15 22.99 7.00
N ILE A 25 35.02 23.16 7.70
CA ILE A 25 34.10 22.02 8.00
C ILE A 25 33.50 21.46 6.71
N LEU A 26 33.03 22.36 5.83
CA LEU A 26 32.41 22.02 4.54
C LEU A 26 33.36 21.30 3.58
N THR A 27 34.64 21.69 3.54
CA THR A 27 35.59 21.22 2.52
C THR A 27 36.60 20.17 3.00
N LYS A 28 36.83 20.00 4.31
CA LYS A 28 37.85 19.06 4.81
C LYS A 28 37.32 17.90 5.67
N SER A 29 36.14 18.04 6.28
CA SER A 29 35.66 17.07 7.29
C SER A 29 34.51 16.18 6.80
N ILE A 30 33.72 16.63 5.82
CA ILE A 30 32.64 15.81 5.25
C ILE A 30 33.24 14.75 4.32
N PRO A 31 32.94 13.44 4.52
CA PRO A 31 33.42 12.37 3.66
C PRO A 31 33.07 12.61 2.18
N PHE A 32 33.98 12.24 1.27
CA PHE A 32 33.81 12.51 -0.16
C PHE A 32 32.49 11.95 -0.74
N ASN A 33 32.12 10.73 -0.33
CA ASN A 33 30.88 10.08 -0.75
C ASN A 33 29.61 10.82 -0.28
N VAL A 34 29.67 11.54 0.84
CA VAL A 34 28.60 12.43 1.31
C VAL A 34 28.65 13.75 0.55
N ARG A 35 29.84 14.38 0.50
CA ARG A 35 30.06 15.70 -0.06
C ARG A 35 29.68 15.80 -1.54
N LYS A 36 29.96 14.78 -2.34
CA LYS A 36 29.63 14.77 -3.77
C LYS A 36 28.12 14.81 -4.05
N LEU A 37 27.29 14.46 -3.06
CA LEU A 37 25.84 14.44 -3.16
C LEU A 37 25.18 15.73 -2.63
N LEU A 38 25.95 16.70 -2.14
CA LEU A 38 25.44 17.97 -1.63
C LEU A 38 25.24 18.98 -2.76
N PHE A 39 24.26 19.88 -2.56
CA PHE A 39 24.13 21.12 -3.30
C PHE A 39 24.74 22.24 -2.47
N ILE A 40 25.70 22.98 -3.02
CA ILE A 40 26.45 24.02 -2.30
C ILE A 40 26.57 25.24 -3.20
N SER A 41 26.26 26.42 -2.65
CA SER A 41 26.37 27.69 -3.34
C SER A 41 26.83 28.81 -2.39
N GLU A 42 27.26 29.93 -2.95
CA GLU A 42 27.54 31.14 -2.15
C GLU A 42 26.26 31.90 -1.82
N VAL A 43 25.30 31.90 -2.74
CA VAL A 43 24.04 32.64 -2.65
C VAL A 43 22.92 31.71 -3.08
N ARG A 44 21.79 31.79 -2.37
CA ARG A 44 20.58 31.02 -2.68
C ARG A 44 20.15 31.31 -4.12
N ALA A 45 19.86 30.27 -4.89
CA ALA A 45 19.37 30.39 -6.25
C ALA A 45 18.04 29.66 -6.44
N ALA A 46 17.12 30.29 -7.17
CA ALA A 46 15.86 29.63 -7.54
C ALA A 46 16.15 28.50 -8.52
N VAL A 47 15.62 27.32 -8.24
CA VAL A 47 15.68 26.13 -9.10
C VAL A 47 14.49 26.08 -10.07
N ASN A 48 13.40 26.78 -9.75
CA ASN A 48 12.24 26.97 -10.63
C ASN A 48 11.95 28.48 -10.73
N THR A 49 11.56 28.97 -11.91
CA THR A 49 11.23 30.39 -12.11
C THR A 49 9.82 30.54 -12.66
N ASN A 50 8.90 31.03 -11.83
CA ASN A 50 7.53 31.34 -12.24
C ASN A 50 7.44 32.82 -12.64
N SER A 51 7.77 33.12 -13.89
CA SER A 51 7.70 34.46 -14.47
C SER A 51 6.69 34.53 -15.60
N ASN A 52 5.79 35.51 -15.55
CA ASN A 52 4.89 35.84 -16.66
C ASN A 52 5.15 37.27 -17.13
N THR A 53 5.29 37.46 -18.44
CA THR A 53 5.47 38.77 -19.05
C THR A 53 4.18 39.23 -19.70
N TYR A 54 3.68 40.40 -19.29
CA TYR A 54 2.52 41.05 -19.90
C TYR A 54 2.85 42.51 -20.21
N ASN A 55 2.67 42.92 -21.48
CA ASN A 55 2.98 44.27 -21.98
C ASN A 55 4.39 44.78 -21.61
N GLY A 56 5.40 43.91 -21.67
CA GLY A 56 6.79 44.26 -21.35
C GLY A 56 7.11 44.33 -19.85
N ILE A 57 6.16 44.05 -18.97
CA ILE A 57 6.37 43.91 -17.52
C ILE A 57 6.46 42.43 -17.18
N THR A 58 7.57 42.00 -16.59
CA THR A 58 7.75 40.64 -16.07
C THR A 58 7.41 40.63 -14.58
N ILE A 59 6.41 39.83 -14.21
CA ILE A 59 6.06 39.56 -12.82
C ILE A 59 6.61 38.18 -12.48
N THR A 60 7.49 38.12 -11.49
CA THR A 60 8.01 36.87 -10.91
C THR A 60 7.37 36.68 -9.54
N LEU A 61 6.75 35.53 -9.34
CA LEU A 61 6.23 35.12 -8.03
C LEU A 61 7.15 34.03 -7.49
N GLU A 62 7.80 34.30 -6.37
CA GLU A 62 8.68 33.35 -5.70
C GLU A 62 7.97 32.71 -4.50
N SER A 63 8.20 31.41 -4.35
CA SER A 63 7.72 30.56 -3.28
C SER A 63 8.89 29.76 -2.70
N GLU A 64 8.78 29.26 -1.47
CA GLU A 64 9.84 28.41 -0.89
C GLU A 64 10.06 27.11 -1.69
N SER A 65 9.05 26.63 -2.43
CA SER A 65 9.20 25.52 -3.38
C SER A 65 10.02 25.87 -4.63
N ASP A 66 10.32 27.14 -4.88
CA ASP A 66 11.19 27.53 -5.99
C ASP A 66 12.67 27.39 -5.66
N TYR A 67 13.02 26.93 -4.45
CA TYR A 67 14.38 26.83 -3.95
C TYR A 67 14.71 25.41 -3.46
N GLU A 68 15.95 24.95 -3.62
CA GLU A 68 16.40 23.64 -3.10
C GLU A 68 16.50 23.68 -1.56
N PRO A 69 15.67 22.94 -0.81
CA PRO A 69 15.72 22.96 0.66
C PRO A 69 17.03 22.42 1.25
N SER A 70 17.73 21.52 0.56
CA SER A 70 19.03 20.95 0.97
C SER A 70 20.24 21.81 0.61
N GLU A 71 20.05 22.93 -0.09
CA GLU A 71 21.15 23.75 -0.59
C GLU A 71 21.91 24.42 0.55
N ILE A 72 23.20 24.10 0.66
CA ILE A 72 24.09 24.71 1.63
C ILE A 72 24.60 26.04 1.09
N ILE A 73 24.09 27.12 1.64
CA ILE A 73 24.50 28.48 1.31
C ILE A 73 25.66 28.89 2.23
N THR A 74 26.85 28.97 1.66
CA THR A 74 28.12 29.10 2.39
C THR A 74 28.31 30.47 3.06
N THR A 75 27.58 31.50 2.61
CA THR A 75 27.61 32.85 3.20
C THR A 75 26.75 32.99 4.45
N LEU A 76 25.89 32.01 4.77
CA LEU A 76 25.04 32.06 5.95
C LEU A 76 25.85 31.80 7.25
N PRO A 77 25.50 32.47 8.36
CA PRO A 77 26.20 32.30 9.62
C PRO A 77 26.01 30.88 10.19
N VAL A 78 27.07 30.35 10.79
CA VAL A 78 27.13 29.04 11.44
C VAL A 78 27.82 29.22 12.79
N ILE A 79 27.19 28.78 13.87
CA ILE A 79 27.67 28.99 15.24
C ILE A 79 27.60 27.68 15.99
N LYS A 80 28.70 27.25 16.61
CA LYS A 80 28.67 26.07 17.49
C LYS A 80 27.77 26.34 18.70
N GLY A 81 26.73 25.55 18.87
CA GLY A 81 25.79 25.70 19.97
C GLY A 81 24.73 24.60 20.00
N LYS A 82 23.99 24.55 21.10
CA LYS A 82 22.75 23.76 21.16
C LYS A 82 21.70 24.46 20.31
N ALA A 83 20.89 23.65 19.63
CA ALA A 83 19.79 24.15 18.82
C ALA A 83 18.51 23.38 19.16
N GLU A 84 17.37 24.03 18.94
CA GLU A 84 16.08 23.36 18.98
C GLU A 84 15.93 22.40 17.78
N PRO A 85 15.12 21.33 17.92
CA PRO A 85 14.71 20.45 16.83
C PRO A 85 14.22 21.21 15.60
N LEU A 86 14.40 20.60 14.42
CA LEU A 86 13.87 21.16 13.18
C LEU A 86 12.36 20.95 13.07
N GLY A 87 11.69 21.88 12.40
CA GLY A 87 10.27 21.78 12.07
C GLY A 87 9.97 20.83 10.91
N TYR A 88 8.70 20.79 10.50
CA TYR A 88 8.27 20.10 9.28
C TYR A 88 8.80 20.81 8.03
N TYR A 89 9.13 20.03 6.99
CA TYR A 89 9.70 20.52 5.72
C TYR A 89 10.94 21.41 5.90
N PRO A 90 11.99 20.92 6.59
CA PRO A 90 13.14 21.76 6.93
C PRO A 90 13.96 22.15 5.70
N SER A 91 14.41 23.41 5.66
CA SER A 91 15.39 23.89 4.68
C SER A 91 16.65 24.40 5.37
N TYR A 92 17.82 24.20 4.76
CA TYR A 92 19.09 24.75 5.26
C TYR A 92 19.07 26.28 5.35
N TYR A 93 18.35 26.92 4.43
CA TYR A 93 18.20 28.37 4.42
C TYR A 93 17.55 28.88 5.70
N GLU A 94 16.47 28.24 6.16
CA GLU A 94 15.70 28.65 7.35
C GLU A 94 16.34 28.22 8.68
N MET A 95 17.35 27.34 8.66
CA MET A 95 18.05 26.92 9.87
C MET A 95 18.67 28.10 10.62
N SER A 96 18.61 28.10 11.95
CA SER A 96 19.41 29.00 12.78
C SER A 96 20.91 28.75 12.58
N PRO A 97 21.79 29.70 12.94
CA PRO A 97 23.24 29.48 12.89
C PRO A 97 23.71 28.22 13.64
N GLU A 98 23.08 27.92 14.78
CA GLU A 98 23.34 26.71 15.58
C GLU A 98 22.81 25.44 14.90
N GLN A 99 21.63 25.49 14.29
CA GLN A 99 21.08 24.38 13.52
C GLN A 99 21.97 24.04 12.32
N ARG A 100 22.49 25.05 11.59
CA ARG A 100 23.44 24.82 10.49
C ARG A 100 24.72 24.15 10.98
N TYR A 101 25.26 24.54 12.14
CA TYR A 101 26.44 23.89 12.70
C TYR A 101 26.18 22.41 13.00
N ASN A 102 25.02 22.11 13.59
CA ASN A 102 24.63 20.73 13.92
C ASN A 102 24.36 19.90 12.65
N TYR A 103 23.73 20.49 11.63
CA TYR A 103 23.54 19.85 10.32
C TYR A 103 24.89 19.53 9.64
N LEU A 104 25.80 20.50 9.58
CA LEU A 104 27.12 20.28 8.98
C LEU A 104 27.94 19.24 9.77
N THR A 105 27.80 19.23 11.10
CA THR A 105 28.41 18.19 11.95
C THR A 105 27.80 16.82 11.67
N PHE A 106 26.48 16.74 11.49
CA PHE A 106 25.77 15.53 11.06
C PHE A 106 26.38 14.96 9.76
N LEU A 107 26.59 15.80 8.75
CA LEU A 107 27.16 15.37 7.47
C LEU A 107 28.59 14.81 7.56
N THR A 108 29.35 15.12 8.61
CA THR A 108 30.69 14.52 8.82
C THR A 108 30.62 13.05 9.25
N ASN A 109 29.51 12.65 9.87
CA ASN A 109 29.25 11.27 10.27
C ASN A 109 27.74 11.02 10.25
N ILE A 110 27.22 10.59 9.10
CA ILE A 110 25.79 10.37 8.88
C ILE A 110 25.20 9.23 9.72
N ASP A 111 26.04 8.39 10.33
CA ASP A 111 25.61 7.27 11.17
C ASP A 111 25.28 7.71 12.59
N GLN A 112 25.62 8.94 12.98
CA GLN A 112 25.40 9.43 14.34
C GLN A 112 23.92 9.72 14.61
N GLU A 113 23.49 9.49 15.85
CA GLU A 113 22.15 9.90 16.30
C GLU A 113 22.00 11.41 16.17
N THR A 114 20.88 11.85 15.59
CA THR A 114 20.65 13.24 15.26
C THR A 114 19.16 13.54 15.18
N ASP A 115 18.80 14.83 15.11
CA ASP A 115 17.44 15.24 14.79
C ASP A 115 17.05 14.76 13.39
N ILE A 116 15.89 14.10 13.27
CA ILE A 116 15.45 13.50 12.00
C ILE A 116 15.27 14.54 10.89
N GLY A 117 15.00 15.81 11.23
CA GLY A 117 14.93 16.90 10.27
C GLY A 117 16.24 17.12 9.52
N TYR A 118 17.40 16.88 10.16
CA TYR A 118 18.70 16.96 9.47
C TYR A 118 18.85 15.84 8.44
N VAL A 119 18.36 14.65 8.76
CA VAL A 119 18.31 13.51 7.82
C VAL A 119 17.39 13.86 6.64
N PHE A 120 16.22 14.45 6.89
CA PHE A 120 15.30 14.90 5.83
C PHE A 120 15.90 15.99 4.95
N THR A 121 16.56 17.01 5.53
CA THR A 121 17.23 18.05 4.74
C THR A 121 18.28 17.44 3.81
N TYR A 122 19.11 16.50 4.28
CA TYR A 122 20.08 15.85 3.40
C TYR A 122 19.39 14.97 2.34
N TYR A 123 18.36 14.22 2.75
CA TYR A 123 17.55 13.37 1.88
C TYR A 123 16.88 14.14 0.73
N TYR A 124 16.42 15.37 0.94
CA TYR A 124 15.86 16.18 -0.15
C TYR A 124 16.86 16.39 -1.30
N GLY A 125 18.14 16.59 -0.97
CA GLY A 125 19.20 16.66 -1.97
C GLY A 125 19.39 15.32 -2.71
N LEU A 126 19.33 14.20 -1.99
CA LEU A 126 19.41 12.87 -2.59
C LEU A 126 18.24 12.60 -3.56
N GLU A 127 17.01 13.02 -3.21
CA GLU A 127 15.87 12.96 -4.13
C GLU A 127 16.09 13.81 -5.38
N ARG A 128 16.65 15.02 -5.24
CA ARG A 128 16.97 15.86 -6.41
C ARG A 128 18.06 15.23 -7.28
N LYS A 129 19.09 14.61 -6.70
CA LYS A 129 20.11 13.83 -7.45
C LYS A 129 19.47 12.72 -8.28
N ILE A 130 18.58 11.93 -7.68
CA ILE A 130 17.79 10.90 -8.38
C ILE A 130 16.92 11.53 -9.49
N PHE A 131 16.21 12.61 -9.18
CA PHE A 131 15.32 13.29 -10.11
C PHE A 131 16.05 13.87 -11.33
N LEU A 132 17.25 14.44 -11.13
CA LEU A 132 18.08 14.99 -12.20
C LEU A 132 18.92 13.94 -12.93
N ASP A 133 18.94 12.70 -12.44
CA ASP A 133 19.85 11.66 -12.93
C ASP A 133 21.34 11.99 -12.74
N ASP A 134 21.65 12.73 -11.68
CA ASP A 134 23.00 13.16 -11.32
C ASP A 134 23.48 12.34 -10.12
N ASN A 135 24.47 11.46 -10.29
CA ASN A 135 24.95 10.53 -9.24
C ASN A 135 23.80 9.68 -8.62
N LEU A 136 22.85 9.24 -9.45
CA LEU A 136 21.63 8.55 -8.99
C LEU A 136 21.94 7.30 -8.18
N TYR A 137 22.85 6.44 -8.63
CA TYR A 137 23.16 5.18 -7.93
C TYR A 137 23.80 5.45 -6.57
N GLU A 138 24.64 6.47 -6.48
CA GLU A 138 25.26 6.81 -5.20
C GLU A 138 24.29 7.52 -4.26
N ALA A 139 23.32 8.26 -4.79
CA ALA A 139 22.19 8.76 -4.00
C ALA A 139 21.31 7.60 -3.49
N VAL A 140 21.05 6.58 -4.31
CA VAL A 140 20.35 5.35 -3.91
C VAL A 140 21.09 4.65 -2.76
N ASP A 141 22.39 4.40 -2.92
CA ASP A 141 23.22 3.76 -1.89
C ASP A 141 23.24 4.57 -0.59
N MET A 142 23.28 5.91 -0.71
CA MET A 142 23.25 6.82 0.43
C MET A 142 21.92 6.77 1.17
N ILE A 143 20.79 6.78 0.45
CA ILE A 143 19.46 6.63 1.05
C ILE A 143 19.38 5.32 1.84
N MET A 144 19.89 4.22 1.29
CA MET A 144 19.90 2.95 1.99
C MET A 144 20.79 2.95 3.24
N ALA A 145 21.96 3.60 3.17
CA ALA A 145 22.83 3.77 4.33
C ALA A 145 22.10 4.52 5.45
N LEU A 146 21.39 5.59 5.11
CA LEU A 146 20.56 6.34 6.06
C LEU A 146 19.43 5.48 6.64
N GLN A 147 18.69 4.71 5.82
CA GLN A 147 17.60 3.84 6.29
C GLN A 147 18.09 2.80 7.32
N LYS A 148 19.31 2.28 7.17
CA LYS A 148 19.91 1.30 8.10
C LYS A 148 20.23 1.87 9.47
N ARG A 149 20.50 3.19 9.56
CA ARG A 149 20.93 3.86 10.81
C ARG A 149 19.81 4.65 11.47
N HIS A 150 18.90 5.19 10.67
CA HIS A 150 17.82 6.08 11.10
C HIS A 150 16.48 5.38 10.98
N ASN A 151 16.12 4.59 12.00
CA ASN A 151 14.85 3.87 12.04
C ASN A 151 13.66 4.80 12.33
N ASN A 152 13.27 5.61 11.34
CA ASN A 152 12.11 6.48 11.39
C ASN A 152 11.08 6.06 10.34
N ARG A 153 9.84 5.78 10.78
CA ARG A 153 8.78 5.26 9.92
C ARG A 153 8.46 6.17 8.73
N SER A 154 8.39 7.48 8.95
CA SER A 154 8.08 8.44 7.88
C SER A 154 9.25 8.53 6.90
N PHE A 155 10.48 8.60 7.40
CA PHE A 155 11.67 8.60 6.55
C PHE A 155 11.74 7.35 5.68
N ILE A 156 11.56 6.15 6.25
CA ILE A 156 11.54 4.89 5.49
C ILE A 156 10.45 4.90 4.42
N ALA A 157 9.24 5.37 4.74
CA ALA A 157 8.15 5.42 3.77
C ALA A 157 8.47 6.34 2.58
N TYR A 158 8.91 7.57 2.85
CA TYR A 158 9.24 8.53 1.78
C TYR A 158 10.45 8.10 0.96
N SER A 159 11.51 7.63 1.62
CA SER A 159 12.70 7.14 0.92
C SER A 159 12.42 5.91 0.06
N ASN A 160 11.51 5.03 0.46
CA ASN A 160 11.06 3.93 -0.39
C ASN A 160 10.38 4.44 -1.67
N ASP A 161 9.57 5.50 -1.60
CA ASP A 161 8.97 6.11 -2.81
C ASP A 161 10.05 6.62 -3.77
N ALA A 162 11.11 7.26 -3.27
CA ALA A 162 12.24 7.72 -4.08
C ALA A 162 13.07 6.57 -4.68
N LEU A 163 13.29 5.47 -3.95
CA LEU A 163 13.98 4.29 -4.48
C LEU A 163 13.16 3.59 -5.57
N ILE A 164 11.83 3.49 -5.38
CA ILE A 164 10.92 2.96 -6.40
C ILE A 164 10.93 3.87 -7.63
N TYR A 165 10.88 5.19 -7.45
CA TYR A 165 11.02 6.16 -8.54
C TYR A 165 12.33 5.93 -9.32
N ALA A 166 13.46 5.82 -8.63
CA ALA A 166 14.76 5.59 -9.24
C ALA A 166 14.78 4.29 -10.07
N ALA A 167 14.28 3.18 -9.49
CA ALA A 167 14.18 1.89 -10.18
C ALA A 167 13.32 1.98 -11.44
N MET A 168 12.14 2.60 -11.35
CA MET A 168 11.23 2.78 -12.48
C MET A 168 11.82 3.69 -13.57
N LYS A 169 12.45 4.80 -13.18
CA LYS A 169 13.11 5.75 -14.08
C LYS A 169 14.24 5.08 -14.85
N LYS A 170 15.06 4.27 -14.17
CA LYS A 170 16.19 3.55 -14.79
C LYS A 170 15.81 2.24 -15.46
N LYS A 171 14.60 1.74 -15.18
CA LYS A 171 14.21 0.37 -15.51
C LYS A 171 15.22 -0.65 -14.97
N ASP A 172 15.79 -0.36 -13.80
CA ASP A 172 16.82 -1.19 -13.17
C ASP A 172 16.28 -1.84 -11.89
N PRO A 173 16.00 -3.16 -11.91
CA PRO A 173 15.53 -3.88 -10.73
C PRO A 173 16.58 -4.03 -9.64
N ASN A 174 17.88 -3.84 -9.93
CA ASN A 174 18.92 -4.01 -8.93
C ASN A 174 18.82 -2.99 -7.79
N ILE A 175 18.27 -1.81 -8.08
CA ILE A 175 17.95 -0.78 -7.08
C ILE A 175 16.98 -1.33 -6.01
N LEU A 176 16.11 -2.28 -6.39
CA LEU A 176 15.04 -2.81 -5.53
C LEU A 176 15.48 -4.01 -4.69
N PHE A 177 16.50 -4.78 -5.12
CA PHE A 177 17.05 -5.91 -4.34
C PHE A 177 17.59 -5.49 -2.97
N ASN A 178 17.87 -4.20 -2.87
CA ASN A 178 18.45 -3.55 -1.73
C ASN A 178 17.41 -2.90 -0.79
N ILE A 179 16.15 -2.86 -1.19
CA ILE A 179 15.04 -2.35 -0.38
C ILE A 179 14.62 -3.44 0.61
N ASN A 180 14.36 -3.06 1.85
CA ASN A 180 13.69 -3.94 2.78
C ASN A 180 12.23 -4.12 2.37
N LEU A 181 11.92 -5.19 1.63
CA LEU A 181 10.58 -5.49 1.12
C LEU A 181 9.54 -5.63 2.23
N ASP A 182 9.93 -6.00 3.45
CA ASP A 182 9.02 -6.10 4.61
C ASP A 182 8.48 -4.74 5.06
N THR A 183 9.14 -3.64 4.66
CA THR A 183 8.69 -2.27 4.95
C THR A 183 7.68 -1.75 3.93
N LEU A 184 7.49 -2.44 2.81
CA LEU A 184 6.58 -2.02 1.76
C LEU A 184 5.14 -2.43 2.07
N ARG A 185 4.21 -1.57 1.69
CA ARG A 185 2.79 -1.95 1.65
C ARG A 185 2.57 -3.01 0.55
N PRO A 186 1.60 -3.92 0.68
CA PRO A 186 1.34 -4.98 -0.30
C PRO A 186 1.23 -4.49 -1.75
N GLU A 187 0.55 -3.37 -1.98
CA GLU A 187 0.33 -2.79 -3.30
C GLU A 187 1.65 -2.32 -3.92
N LEU A 188 2.55 -1.76 -3.10
CA LEU A 188 3.89 -1.32 -3.53
C LEU A 188 4.80 -2.50 -3.83
N LEU A 189 4.81 -3.51 -2.95
CA LEU A 189 5.55 -4.75 -3.19
C LEU A 189 5.11 -5.39 -4.52
N PHE A 190 3.79 -5.44 -4.76
CA PHE A 190 3.25 -6.00 -5.99
C PHE A 190 3.63 -5.18 -7.22
N LEU A 191 3.53 -3.85 -7.16
CA LEU A 191 3.95 -2.97 -8.25
C LEU A 191 5.41 -3.20 -8.60
N VAL A 192 6.29 -3.14 -7.60
CA VAL A 192 7.73 -3.29 -7.75
C VAL A 192 8.08 -4.65 -8.34
N LYS A 193 7.66 -5.74 -7.68
CA LYS A 193 8.01 -7.09 -8.13
C LYS A 193 7.34 -7.45 -9.46
N GLY A 194 6.11 -7.01 -9.66
CA GLY A 194 5.35 -7.24 -10.88
C GLY A 194 5.94 -6.53 -12.10
N SER A 195 6.44 -5.29 -11.94
CA SER A 195 7.04 -4.52 -13.03
C SER A 195 8.37 -5.07 -13.52
N PHE A 196 9.13 -5.76 -12.66
CA PHE A 196 10.51 -6.16 -12.98
C PHE A 196 10.73 -7.66 -13.09
N ILE A 197 10.06 -8.44 -12.24
CA ILE A 197 10.23 -9.90 -12.16
C ILE A 197 9.01 -10.58 -12.79
N GLY A 198 7.81 -10.09 -12.48
CA GLY A 198 6.55 -10.66 -12.98
C GLY A 198 6.21 -12.03 -12.39
N GLU A 199 6.97 -12.51 -11.40
CA GLU A 199 6.83 -13.82 -10.78
C GLU A 199 6.83 -13.69 -9.25
N PHE A 200 5.88 -14.36 -8.59
CA PHE A 200 5.64 -14.27 -7.15
C PHE A 200 5.64 -15.68 -6.54
N ASN A 201 6.55 -15.92 -5.59
CA ASN A 201 6.62 -17.17 -4.85
C ASN A 201 5.62 -17.18 -3.67
N ALA A 202 5.57 -18.28 -2.92
CA ALA A 202 4.67 -18.41 -1.78
C ALA A 202 4.90 -17.35 -0.68
N GLU A 203 6.15 -16.97 -0.40
CA GLU A 203 6.47 -15.93 0.60
C GLU A 203 5.92 -14.58 0.17
N ASP A 204 6.10 -14.22 -1.11
CA ASP A 204 5.54 -12.99 -1.67
C ASP A 204 4.02 -12.95 -1.50
N LEU A 205 3.34 -14.01 -1.93
CA LEU A 205 1.89 -14.10 -1.85
C LEU A 205 1.37 -14.02 -0.40
N MET A 206 2.12 -14.57 0.57
CA MET A 206 1.81 -14.43 2.00
C MET A 206 1.85 -12.98 2.47
N VAL A 207 2.82 -12.19 2.01
CA VAL A 207 2.91 -10.74 2.31
C VAL A 207 1.76 -9.96 1.65
N LEU A 208 1.33 -10.38 0.46
CA LEU A 208 0.22 -9.76 -0.28
C LEU A 208 -1.17 -10.01 0.32
N ALA A 209 -1.30 -10.91 1.30
CA ALA A 209 -2.56 -11.34 1.88
C ALA A 209 -3.53 -10.20 2.22
N LYS A 210 -3.04 -9.18 2.93
CA LYS A 210 -3.90 -8.04 3.30
C LYS A 210 -4.33 -7.23 2.08
N GLY A 211 -3.45 -7.04 1.09
CA GLY A 211 -3.71 -6.27 -0.12
C GLY A 211 -4.79 -6.89 -1.01
N VAL A 212 -4.93 -8.21 -0.99
CA VAL A 212 -6.01 -8.93 -1.71
C VAL A 212 -7.26 -9.16 -0.84
N GLY A 213 -7.33 -8.57 0.36
CA GLY A 213 -8.47 -8.71 1.26
C GLY A 213 -8.53 -10.03 2.05
N PHE A 214 -7.46 -10.83 2.05
CA PHE A 214 -7.35 -12.03 2.88
C PHE A 214 -6.98 -11.66 4.33
N THR A 215 -7.97 -11.67 5.21
CA THR A 215 -7.81 -11.25 6.62
C THR A 215 -7.52 -12.39 7.59
N ASN A 216 -7.75 -13.64 7.21
CA ASN A 216 -7.56 -14.82 8.07
C ASN A 216 -6.09 -15.29 8.09
N ASN A 217 -5.22 -14.43 8.61
CA ASN A 217 -3.77 -14.64 8.66
C ASN A 217 -3.28 -15.50 9.84
N ARG A 218 -4.17 -16.25 10.51
CA ARG A 218 -3.83 -17.05 11.70
C ARG A 218 -2.62 -17.95 11.43
N TYR A 219 -2.68 -18.76 10.37
CA TYR A 219 -1.65 -19.75 10.08
C TYR A 219 -0.41 -19.16 9.38
N ILE A 220 -0.58 -18.06 8.65
CA ILE A 220 0.56 -17.26 8.17
C ILE A 220 1.42 -16.81 9.36
N LYS A 221 0.79 -16.44 10.49
CA LYS A 221 1.51 -16.00 11.70
C LYS A 221 1.98 -17.14 12.59
N SER A 222 1.12 -18.14 12.83
CA SER A 222 1.40 -19.17 13.84
C SER A 222 2.26 -20.32 13.32
N THR A 223 2.20 -20.61 12.02
CA THR A 223 2.87 -21.77 11.39
C THR A 223 3.27 -21.40 9.94
N PRO A 224 4.11 -20.37 9.75
CA PRO A 224 4.43 -19.81 8.43
C PRO A 224 5.03 -20.84 7.47
N GLU A 225 5.94 -21.70 7.95
CA GLU A 225 6.63 -22.70 7.13
C GLU A 225 5.64 -23.70 6.50
N VAL A 226 4.70 -24.24 7.29
CA VAL A 226 3.68 -25.18 6.79
C VAL A 226 2.73 -24.49 5.80
N PHE A 227 2.38 -23.23 6.07
CA PHE A 227 1.53 -22.46 5.17
C PHE A 227 2.22 -22.19 3.84
N GLN A 228 3.50 -21.80 3.87
CA GLN A 228 4.33 -21.57 2.69
C GLN A 228 4.50 -22.85 1.85
N GLN A 229 4.72 -24.00 2.50
CA GLN A 229 4.82 -25.28 1.81
C GLN A 229 3.51 -25.60 1.08
N ASN A 230 2.37 -25.54 1.78
CA ASN A 230 1.05 -25.80 1.20
C ASN A 230 0.72 -24.85 0.04
N LEU A 231 1.09 -23.58 0.17
CA LEU A 231 0.92 -22.59 -0.90
C LEU A 231 1.82 -22.90 -2.11
N THR A 232 3.06 -23.33 -1.86
CA THR A 232 3.98 -23.76 -2.93
C THR A 232 3.45 -24.99 -3.66
N GLU A 233 2.89 -25.97 -2.94
CA GLU A 233 2.25 -27.15 -3.54
C GLU A 233 1.05 -26.76 -4.40
N LEU A 234 0.23 -25.79 -3.98
CA LEU A 234 -0.87 -25.26 -4.78
C LEU A 234 -0.41 -24.52 -6.01
N LEU A 235 0.67 -23.75 -5.93
CA LEU A 235 1.27 -23.09 -7.10
C LEU A 235 1.70 -24.13 -8.14
N ILE A 236 2.42 -25.18 -7.71
CA ILE A 236 2.85 -26.27 -8.60
C ILE A 236 1.64 -26.98 -9.20
N LYS A 237 0.62 -27.28 -8.38
CA LYS A 237 -0.59 -27.99 -8.82
C LYS A 237 -1.41 -27.17 -9.83
N ASN A 238 -1.62 -25.88 -9.57
CA ASN A 238 -2.52 -25.05 -10.36
C ASN A 238 -1.83 -24.41 -11.58
N TYR A 239 -0.52 -24.18 -11.52
CA TYR A 239 0.24 -23.46 -12.55
C TYR A 239 1.44 -24.24 -13.10
N GLY A 240 1.75 -25.43 -12.57
CA GLY A 240 2.88 -26.25 -13.02
C GLY A 240 4.26 -25.75 -12.55
N GLN A 241 4.32 -24.72 -11.72
CA GLN A 241 5.55 -24.04 -11.30
C GLN A 241 5.44 -23.48 -9.88
N LYS A 242 6.57 -23.10 -9.27
CA LYS A 242 6.62 -22.58 -7.89
C LYS A 242 6.23 -21.11 -7.74
N TYR A 243 5.76 -20.47 -8.82
CA TYR A 243 5.51 -19.04 -8.88
C TYR A 243 4.15 -18.73 -9.52
N TYR A 244 3.45 -17.75 -8.98
CA TYR A 244 2.35 -17.08 -9.67
C TYR A 244 2.94 -16.07 -10.66
N LYS A 245 2.65 -16.24 -11.95
CA LYS A 245 3.19 -15.42 -13.02
C LYS A 245 2.15 -14.42 -13.52
N LEU A 246 2.55 -13.16 -13.68
CA LEU A 246 1.68 -12.15 -14.25
C LEU A 246 1.52 -12.38 -15.75
N ASP A 247 0.25 -12.41 -16.18
CA ASP A 247 -0.12 -12.43 -17.57
C ASP A 247 -0.36 -10.99 -18.04
N ASN A 248 0.62 -10.43 -18.74
CA ASN A 248 0.57 -9.07 -19.28
C ASN A 248 -0.48 -8.91 -20.40
N SER A 249 -1.10 -10.00 -20.88
CA SER A 249 -2.19 -9.93 -21.86
C SER A 249 -3.56 -9.65 -21.24
N VAL A 250 -3.71 -9.78 -19.92
CA VAL A 250 -4.98 -9.54 -19.23
C VAL A 250 -5.28 -8.04 -19.19
N PRO A 251 -6.44 -7.58 -19.72
CA PRO A 251 -6.81 -6.18 -19.65
C PRO A 251 -6.94 -5.69 -18.21
N MET A 252 -6.37 -4.51 -17.95
CA MET A 252 -6.47 -3.84 -16.65
C MET A 252 -7.92 -3.40 -16.39
N ASP A 253 -8.50 -3.87 -15.29
CA ASP A 253 -9.89 -3.57 -14.90
C ASP A 253 -10.00 -2.82 -13.56
N THR A 254 -8.88 -2.30 -13.06
CA THR A 254 -8.85 -1.44 -11.86
C THR A 254 -8.78 0.04 -12.23
N ARG A 255 -9.51 0.88 -11.49
CA ARG A 255 -9.39 2.35 -11.52
C ARG A 255 -8.52 2.90 -10.39
N GLU A 256 -8.23 2.07 -9.40
CA GLU A 256 -7.44 2.44 -8.25
C GLU A 256 -5.99 2.71 -8.65
N LYS A 257 -5.40 3.72 -8.02
CA LYS A 257 -4.02 4.14 -8.30
C LYS A 257 -3.18 4.13 -7.04
N ILE A 258 -1.99 3.59 -7.16
CA ILE A 258 -0.90 3.75 -6.22
C ILE A 258 -0.30 5.13 -6.46
N ARG A 259 -0.33 5.98 -5.44
CA ARG A 259 0.31 7.31 -5.47
C ARG A 259 1.64 7.23 -4.72
N LEU A 260 2.65 7.80 -5.35
CA LEU A 260 4.00 7.94 -4.84
C LEU A 260 4.40 9.41 -4.97
N SER A 261 5.24 9.89 -4.05
CA SER A 261 5.67 11.29 -4.07
C SER A 261 7.12 11.43 -3.63
N LEU A 262 7.90 12.22 -4.36
CA LEU A 262 9.17 12.72 -3.84
C LEU A 262 8.88 13.84 -2.83
N SER A 263 9.55 13.80 -1.67
CA SER A 263 9.29 14.70 -0.54
C SER A 263 9.89 16.08 -0.73
N ASN A 264 10.94 16.20 -1.53
CA ASN A 264 11.55 17.47 -1.89
C ASN A 264 10.54 18.31 -2.68
N ILE A 265 9.96 19.30 -2.00
CA ILE A 265 8.88 20.12 -2.52
C ILE A 265 9.28 20.96 -3.74
N SER A 266 10.58 21.16 -3.94
CA SER A 266 11.10 21.96 -5.05
C SER A 266 11.27 21.17 -6.34
N ILE A 267 11.03 19.86 -6.31
CA ILE A 267 10.98 19.02 -7.51
C ILE A 267 9.63 19.22 -8.21
N GLU A 268 9.67 19.58 -9.49
CA GLU A 268 8.49 19.65 -10.35
C GLU A 268 7.93 18.25 -10.65
N ASN A 269 6.61 18.13 -10.77
CA ASN A 269 5.94 16.85 -11.05
C ASN A 269 6.36 15.71 -10.10
N ARG A 270 6.64 16.05 -8.83
CA ARG A 270 7.12 15.10 -7.81
C ARG A 270 6.10 14.01 -7.44
N GLU A 271 4.84 14.16 -7.81
CA GLU A 271 3.80 13.15 -7.63
C GLU A 271 3.64 12.30 -8.88
N PHE A 272 3.64 10.98 -8.70
CA PHE A 272 3.48 10.03 -9.80
C PHE A 272 2.58 8.89 -9.36
N GLN A 273 1.89 8.31 -10.35
CA GLN A 273 0.79 7.37 -10.11
C GLN A 273 0.91 6.16 -11.00
N TYR A 274 0.67 4.98 -10.42
CA TYR A 274 0.61 3.71 -11.13
C TYR A 274 -0.75 3.05 -10.91
N PRO A 275 -1.30 2.31 -11.89
CA PRO A 275 -2.47 1.47 -11.64
C PRO A 275 -2.20 0.47 -10.51
N ASN A 276 -3.16 0.29 -9.60
CA ASN A 276 -3.07 -0.71 -8.55
C ASN A 276 -3.45 -2.09 -9.10
N THR A 277 -2.54 -2.68 -9.87
CA THR A 277 -2.71 -3.99 -10.54
C THR A 277 -3.06 -5.13 -9.59
N LEU A 278 -2.65 -5.05 -8.32
CA LEU A 278 -3.02 -6.04 -7.30
C LEU A 278 -4.54 -6.16 -7.11
N LEU A 279 -5.27 -5.07 -7.37
CA LEU A 279 -6.72 -5.00 -7.27
C LEU A 279 -7.45 -5.34 -8.58
N SER A 280 -6.73 -5.73 -9.63
CA SER A 280 -7.38 -6.30 -10.81
C SER A 280 -8.15 -7.55 -10.41
N SER A 281 -9.38 -7.71 -10.90
CA SER A 281 -10.29 -8.76 -10.43
C SER A 281 -9.70 -10.16 -10.58
N LYS A 282 -8.98 -10.41 -11.68
CA LYS A 282 -8.32 -11.70 -11.95
C LYS A 282 -7.18 -11.94 -10.95
N ILE A 283 -6.27 -10.98 -10.84
CA ILE A 283 -5.07 -11.08 -9.98
C ILE A 283 -5.47 -11.20 -8.51
N GLN A 284 -6.33 -10.29 -8.05
CA GLN A 284 -6.84 -10.27 -6.70
C GLN A 284 -7.49 -11.62 -6.36
N SER A 285 -8.31 -12.16 -7.28
CA SER A 285 -9.02 -13.40 -7.05
C SER A 285 -8.12 -14.62 -7.01
N ASP A 286 -7.18 -14.73 -7.94
CA ASP A 286 -6.24 -15.85 -8.00
C ASP A 286 -5.42 -15.94 -6.71
N ILE A 287 -4.83 -14.82 -6.28
CA ILE A 287 -4.02 -14.77 -5.06
C ILE A 287 -4.89 -15.03 -3.82
N TYR A 288 -6.08 -14.45 -3.75
CA TYR A 288 -7.01 -14.70 -2.64
C TYR A 288 -7.37 -16.18 -2.50
N LEU A 289 -7.70 -16.84 -3.61
CA LEU A 289 -8.08 -18.26 -3.63
C LEU A 289 -6.91 -19.17 -3.24
N LEU A 290 -5.69 -18.88 -3.73
CA LEU A 290 -4.48 -19.57 -3.33
C LEU A 290 -4.26 -19.49 -1.80
N LEU A 291 -4.38 -18.30 -1.22
CA LEU A 291 -4.24 -18.08 0.22
C LEU A 291 -5.33 -18.81 1.03
N LYS A 292 -6.57 -18.78 0.54
CA LYS A 292 -7.70 -19.46 1.18
C LYS A 292 -7.55 -20.98 1.16
N GLU A 293 -7.18 -21.58 0.02
CA GLU A 293 -6.97 -23.02 -0.08
C GLU A 293 -5.77 -23.46 0.77
N SER A 294 -4.68 -22.67 0.76
CA SER A 294 -3.51 -22.88 1.64
C SER A 294 -3.89 -22.85 3.12
N HIS A 295 -4.79 -21.95 3.51
CA HIS A 295 -5.31 -21.88 4.87
C HIS A 295 -6.03 -23.17 5.27
N GLU A 296 -6.94 -23.67 4.43
CA GLU A 296 -7.68 -24.90 4.73
C GLU A 296 -6.80 -26.16 4.70
N MET A 297 -5.79 -26.21 3.83
CA MET A 297 -4.76 -27.25 3.85
C MET A 297 -3.98 -27.22 5.18
N THR A 298 -3.44 -26.05 5.54
CA THR A 298 -2.65 -25.88 6.76
C THR A 298 -3.44 -26.20 8.01
N LYS A 299 -4.72 -25.80 8.05
CA LYS A 299 -5.65 -26.16 9.14
C LYS A 299 -5.80 -27.68 9.29
N LYS A 300 -5.91 -28.42 8.18
CA LYS A 300 -5.99 -29.89 8.21
C LYS A 300 -4.67 -30.50 8.69
N ASP A 301 -3.53 -30.00 8.24
CA ASP A 301 -2.22 -30.54 8.62
C ASP A 301 -1.87 -30.26 10.07
N VAL A 302 -2.18 -29.06 10.56
CA VAL A 302 -2.06 -28.72 11.98
C VAL A 302 -3.00 -29.59 12.82
N ALA A 303 -4.23 -29.85 12.36
CA ALA A 303 -5.15 -30.75 13.06
C ALA A 303 -4.66 -32.21 13.09
N ARG A 304 -4.11 -32.71 11.97
CA ARG A 304 -3.47 -34.04 11.89
C ARG A 304 -2.28 -34.14 12.83
N THR A 305 -1.40 -33.14 12.84
CA THR A 305 -0.24 -33.07 13.73
C THR A 305 -0.64 -33.03 15.21
N ARG A 306 -1.74 -32.36 15.54
CA ARG A 306 -2.29 -32.37 16.91
C ARG A 306 -2.87 -33.73 17.29
N LYS A 307 -3.50 -34.43 16.35
CA LYS A 307 -4.01 -35.80 16.56
C LYS A 307 -2.87 -36.80 16.73
N SER A 308 -1.84 -36.75 15.89
CA SER A 308 -0.68 -37.64 16.03
C SER A 308 0.11 -37.37 17.32
N LYS A 309 0.26 -36.11 17.73
CA LYS A 309 0.81 -35.77 19.06
C LYS A 309 -0.08 -36.23 20.22
N LYS A 310 -1.40 -36.24 20.04
CA LYS A 310 -2.34 -36.84 21.00
C LYS A 310 -2.27 -38.36 21.00
N GLU A 311 -2.08 -39.03 19.88
CA GLU A 311 -1.95 -40.50 19.84
C GLU A 311 -0.67 -41.02 20.53
N ILE A 312 0.35 -40.17 20.71
CA ILE A 312 1.54 -40.44 21.53
C ILE A 312 1.21 -40.39 23.05
N ILE A 313 0.03 -39.88 23.44
CA ILE A 313 -0.50 -39.89 24.82
C ILE A 313 -1.87 -40.59 24.79
N PRO A 314 -1.97 -41.88 25.19
CA PRO A 314 -3.10 -42.70 24.78
C PRO A 314 -4.40 -42.24 25.43
N GLU A 315 -5.37 -41.84 24.62
CA GLU A 315 -6.78 -41.93 24.98
C GLU A 315 -7.59 -42.56 23.84
N ASN A 316 -8.21 -43.66 24.23
CA ASN A 316 -9.05 -44.57 23.48
C ASN A 316 -10.35 -43.88 23.03
N THR A 317 -10.78 -44.05 21.78
CA THR A 317 -12.11 -44.62 21.44
C THR A 317 -12.41 -44.57 19.94
N ASN A 318 -12.95 -45.70 19.47
CA ASN A 318 -13.45 -45.99 18.13
C ASN A 318 -14.77 -45.27 17.81
N THR A 319 -15.03 -44.99 16.53
CA THR A 319 -16.21 -45.47 15.74
C THR A 319 -16.24 -44.78 14.37
N VAL A 320 -16.02 -45.52 13.28
CA VAL A 320 -16.99 -46.15 12.35
C VAL A 320 -17.78 -45.16 11.46
N SER A 321 -17.48 -45.26 10.17
CA SER A 321 -18.13 -44.65 9.01
C SER A 321 -19.48 -45.28 8.68
N SER A 322 -20.36 -44.53 8.01
CA SER A 322 -21.28 -45.10 7.00
C SER A 322 -21.84 -44.02 6.04
N PRO A 323 -22.29 -44.41 4.83
CA PRO A 323 -22.26 -43.60 3.62
C PRO A 323 -23.63 -42.98 3.27
N LYS A 324 -23.67 -41.96 2.40
CA LYS A 324 -24.93 -41.53 1.76
C LYS A 324 -24.82 -41.28 0.25
N LYS A 325 -25.84 -41.81 -0.43
CA LYS A 325 -26.12 -41.91 -1.86
C LYS A 325 -26.45 -40.56 -2.50
N GLU A 326 -26.20 -40.51 -3.81
CA GLU A 326 -26.65 -39.49 -4.77
C GLU A 326 -28.17 -39.36 -4.89
N LYS A 327 -28.67 -38.13 -5.11
CA LYS A 327 -29.57 -37.79 -6.23
C LYS A 327 -29.83 -36.28 -6.36
N THR A 328 -29.99 -35.88 -7.64
CA THR A 328 -30.52 -34.63 -8.24
C THR A 328 -29.71 -33.34 -8.13
N VAL A 329 -28.96 -33.05 -9.22
CA VAL A 329 -28.13 -31.88 -9.46
C VAL A 329 -29.01 -30.65 -9.71
N PHE A 330 -29.14 -29.80 -8.69
CA PHE A 330 -29.27 -28.37 -8.89
C PHE A 330 -27.87 -27.77 -8.75
N PHE A 331 -27.50 -26.85 -9.65
CA PHE A 331 -26.20 -26.19 -9.63
C PHE A 331 -25.94 -25.52 -8.27
N ILE A 332 -25.03 -26.11 -7.49
CA ILE A 332 -24.41 -25.54 -6.30
C ILE A 332 -23.08 -24.96 -6.79
N PRO A 333 -22.78 -23.66 -6.56
CA PRO A 333 -21.48 -23.11 -6.92
C PRO A 333 -20.37 -23.91 -6.23
N THR A 334 -19.40 -24.37 -7.01
CA THR A 334 -18.31 -25.28 -6.63
C THR A 334 -17.28 -24.71 -5.65
N ASP A 335 -17.42 -23.44 -5.24
CA ASP A 335 -16.26 -22.64 -4.87
C ASP A 335 -16.06 -22.54 -3.34
N ASN A 336 -16.96 -23.08 -2.51
CA ASN A 336 -16.96 -22.93 -1.04
C ASN A 336 -16.74 -21.47 -0.57
N LEU A 337 -17.11 -20.49 -1.39
CA LEU A 337 -17.01 -19.06 -1.10
C LEU A 337 -18.26 -18.59 -0.35
N THR A 338 -18.04 -17.89 0.77
CA THR A 338 -19.04 -17.06 1.45
C THR A 338 -19.49 -15.91 0.56
N LEU A 339 -20.67 -15.34 0.79
CA LEU A 339 -21.14 -14.19 0.02
C LEU A 339 -20.15 -13.02 0.04
N LYS A 340 -19.59 -12.71 1.21
CA LYS A 340 -18.60 -11.62 1.37
C LYS A 340 -17.39 -11.83 0.45
N GLU A 341 -16.91 -13.07 0.33
CA GLU A 341 -15.80 -13.41 -0.56
C GLU A 341 -16.22 -13.26 -2.03
N ARG A 342 -17.44 -13.67 -2.40
CA ARG A 342 -17.92 -13.50 -3.78
C ARG A 342 -18.07 -12.02 -4.19
N ILE A 343 -18.51 -11.17 -3.27
CA ILE A 343 -18.56 -9.70 -3.50
C ILE A 343 -17.14 -9.14 -3.65
N LEU A 344 -16.20 -9.58 -2.81
CA LEU A 344 -14.81 -9.15 -2.90
C LEU A 344 -14.17 -9.55 -4.24
N LEU A 345 -14.45 -10.76 -4.70
CA LEU A 345 -13.88 -11.38 -5.90
C LEU A 345 -14.62 -10.99 -7.21
N SER A 346 -15.75 -10.29 -7.12
CA SER A 346 -16.42 -9.78 -8.31
C SER A 346 -15.60 -8.65 -8.95
N LYS A 347 -15.77 -8.44 -10.26
CA LYS A 347 -15.09 -7.34 -10.94
C LYS A 347 -15.57 -5.98 -10.41
N GLU A 348 -14.71 -4.97 -10.50
CA GLU A 348 -15.15 -3.59 -10.24
C GLU A 348 -16.27 -3.19 -11.22
N PRO A 349 -17.25 -2.40 -10.77
CA PRO A 349 -18.27 -1.87 -11.68
C PRO A 349 -17.61 -0.92 -12.69
N LEU A 350 -18.16 -0.89 -13.92
CA LEU A 350 -17.74 0.03 -14.97
C LEU A 350 -18.15 1.48 -14.65
N SER A 351 -19.09 1.71 -13.73
CA SER A 351 -19.53 3.03 -13.30
C SER A 351 -20.00 2.97 -11.83
N ASP A 352 -21.14 3.56 -11.53
CA ASP A 352 -21.86 3.49 -10.25
C ASP A 352 -22.46 2.10 -9.94
N GLY A 353 -22.52 1.19 -10.91
CA GLY A 353 -23.10 -0.14 -10.77
C GLY A 353 -24.44 -0.33 -11.47
N PHE A 354 -24.99 0.71 -12.12
CA PHE A 354 -26.26 0.64 -12.84
C PHE A 354 -26.20 -0.30 -14.07
N ASP A 355 -25.16 -0.17 -14.90
CA ASP A 355 -24.98 -1.01 -16.08
C ASP A 355 -24.80 -2.49 -15.71
N GLU A 356 -24.09 -2.74 -14.61
CA GLU A 356 -23.89 -4.06 -14.05
C GLU A 356 -25.22 -4.68 -13.59
N GLU A 357 -26.06 -3.91 -12.91
CA GLU A 357 -27.39 -4.34 -12.49
C GLU A 357 -28.23 -4.74 -13.71
N ILE A 358 -28.33 -3.87 -14.72
CA ILE A 358 -29.12 -4.12 -15.93
C ILE A 358 -28.66 -5.40 -16.62
N LYS A 359 -27.35 -5.55 -16.83
CA LYS A 359 -26.77 -6.75 -17.45
C LYS A 359 -27.07 -8.00 -16.63
N GLY A 360 -26.88 -7.93 -15.31
CA GLY A 360 -27.17 -9.03 -14.39
C GLY A 360 -28.64 -9.46 -14.41
N ILE A 361 -29.57 -8.50 -14.40
CA ILE A 361 -31.02 -8.77 -14.52
C ILE A 361 -31.35 -9.42 -15.88
N ASN A 362 -30.70 -8.98 -16.96
CA ASN A 362 -30.90 -9.57 -18.29
C ASN A 362 -30.40 -11.02 -18.36
N TYR A 363 -29.21 -11.32 -17.81
CA TYR A 363 -28.74 -12.70 -17.68
C TYR A 363 -29.68 -13.56 -16.83
N TYR A 364 -30.22 -13.00 -15.74
CA TYR A 364 -31.18 -13.70 -14.90
C TYR A 364 -32.44 -14.07 -15.67
N LYS A 365 -32.99 -13.14 -16.48
CA LYS A 365 -34.16 -13.39 -17.33
C LYS A 365 -33.90 -14.48 -18.38
N GLN A 366 -32.66 -14.60 -18.87
CA GLN A 366 -32.23 -15.65 -19.79
C GLN A 366 -31.98 -17.01 -19.11
N GLY A 367 -32.14 -17.13 -17.79
CA GLY A 367 -31.81 -18.34 -17.03
C GLY A 367 -30.30 -18.59 -16.84
N LYS A 368 -29.46 -17.64 -17.26
CA LYS A 368 -28.00 -17.67 -17.10
C LYS A 368 -27.60 -17.20 -15.71
N TYR A 369 -27.88 -18.05 -14.72
CA TYR A 369 -27.83 -17.68 -13.31
C TYR A 369 -26.41 -17.41 -12.77
N LYS A 370 -25.38 -18.06 -13.32
CA LYS A 370 -23.99 -17.84 -12.90
C LYS A 370 -23.51 -16.46 -13.35
N GLU A 371 -23.77 -16.13 -14.61
CA GLU A 371 -23.49 -14.83 -15.20
C GLU A 371 -24.30 -13.72 -14.55
N ALA A 372 -25.57 -14.00 -14.23
CA ALA A 372 -26.41 -13.08 -13.48
C ALA A 372 -25.84 -12.75 -12.11
N GLU A 373 -25.43 -13.77 -11.33
CA GLU A 373 -24.80 -13.57 -10.03
C GLU A 373 -23.52 -12.74 -10.16
N ASP A 374 -22.63 -13.10 -11.10
CA ASP A 374 -21.37 -12.38 -11.31
C ASP A 374 -21.61 -10.90 -11.57
N TRP A 375 -22.45 -10.54 -12.56
CA TRP A 375 -22.74 -9.14 -12.89
C TRP A 375 -23.40 -8.38 -11.73
N LEU A 376 -24.39 -8.99 -11.05
CA LEU A 376 -25.05 -8.34 -9.92
C LEU A 376 -24.08 -8.10 -8.75
N LEU A 377 -23.16 -9.03 -8.48
CA LEU A 377 -22.18 -8.85 -7.41
C LEU A 377 -21.17 -7.73 -7.69
N ARG A 378 -20.94 -7.35 -8.95
CA ARG A 378 -20.13 -6.16 -9.30
C ARG A 378 -20.82 -4.87 -8.87
N SER A 379 -22.14 -4.80 -9.13
CA SER A 379 -22.99 -3.67 -8.69
C SER A 379 -23.00 -3.55 -7.16
N VAL A 380 -23.08 -4.69 -6.45
CA VAL A 380 -22.98 -4.72 -4.97
C VAL A 380 -21.60 -4.24 -4.49
N LYS A 381 -20.52 -4.63 -5.16
CA LYS A 381 -19.14 -4.22 -4.82
C LYS A 381 -18.96 -2.71 -4.90
N GLY A 382 -19.59 -2.07 -5.89
CA GLY A 382 -19.68 -0.61 -6.04
C GLY A 382 -20.51 0.12 -4.98
N ASN A 383 -21.12 -0.61 -4.03
CA ASN A 383 -22.12 -0.08 -3.09
C ASN A 383 -23.34 0.53 -3.78
N PHE A 384 -23.72 0.06 -4.96
CA PHE A 384 -24.89 0.56 -5.67
C PHE A 384 -26.17 0.35 -4.84
N ASP A 385 -27.02 1.35 -4.78
CA ASP A 385 -28.16 1.46 -3.86
C ASP A 385 -29.51 1.19 -4.55
N ALA A 386 -29.55 0.29 -5.52
CA ALA A 386 -30.79 -0.16 -6.14
C ALA A 386 -31.48 -1.29 -5.34
N PRO A 387 -32.75 -1.15 -4.90
CA PRO A 387 -33.46 -2.22 -4.22
C PRO A 387 -33.59 -3.50 -5.07
N ALA A 388 -33.79 -3.35 -6.38
CA ALA A 388 -34.03 -4.45 -7.31
C ALA A 388 -32.82 -5.41 -7.41
N LEU A 389 -31.60 -4.87 -7.36
CA LEU A 389 -30.34 -5.62 -7.26
C LEU A 389 -30.36 -6.64 -6.11
N TYR A 390 -30.58 -6.16 -4.89
CA TYR A 390 -30.52 -7.00 -3.68
C TYR A 390 -31.69 -7.97 -3.62
N GLU A 391 -32.86 -7.56 -4.08
CA GLU A 391 -34.00 -8.46 -4.23
C GLU A 391 -33.66 -9.60 -5.19
N LYS A 392 -33.05 -9.29 -6.35
CA LYS A 392 -32.73 -10.29 -7.37
C LYS A 392 -31.73 -11.32 -6.88
N LEU A 393 -30.66 -10.88 -6.21
CA LEU A 393 -29.69 -11.77 -5.58
C LEU A 393 -30.33 -12.59 -4.45
N GLY A 394 -31.19 -11.99 -3.63
CA GLY A 394 -31.94 -12.71 -2.61
C GLY A 394 -32.81 -13.84 -3.19
N ILE A 395 -33.54 -13.56 -4.29
CA ILE A 395 -34.32 -14.58 -5.02
C ILE A 395 -33.41 -15.67 -5.58
N LEU A 396 -32.28 -15.30 -6.15
CA LEU A 396 -31.32 -16.24 -6.71
C LEU A 396 -30.80 -17.21 -5.64
N TYR A 397 -30.38 -16.68 -4.48
CA TYR A 397 -29.87 -17.48 -3.36
C TYR A 397 -30.92 -18.37 -2.73
N ARG A 398 -32.17 -17.89 -2.64
CA ARG A 398 -33.31 -18.71 -2.25
C ARG A 398 -33.46 -19.95 -3.11
N LYS A 399 -33.43 -19.76 -4.44
CA LYS A 399 -33.59 -20.85 -5.41
C LYS A 399 -32.46 -21.87 -5.32
N GLN A 400 -31.26 -21.40 -5.02
CA GLN A 400 -30.06 -22.24 -4.84
C GLN A 400 -29.95 -22.85 -3.43
N LYS A 401 -30.95 -22.64 -2.56
CA LYS A 401 -30.93 -23.07 -1.13
C LYS A 401 -29.75 -22.50 -0.33
N ARG A 402 -29.16 -21.38 -0.77
CA ARG A 402 -28.10 -20.64 -0.09
C ARG A 402 -28.71 -19.67 0.91
N PHE A 403 -29.38 -20.20 1.93
CA PHE A 403 -30.21 -19.40 2.85
C PHE A 403 -29.38 -18.39 3.67
N ASN A 404 -28.13 -18.71 4.00
CA ASN A 404 -27.26 -17.76 4.68
C ASN A 404 -26.90 -16.57 3.78
N ASP A 405 -26.54 -16.84 2.52
CA ASP A 405 -26.21 -15.80 1.53
C ASP A 405 -27.43 -14.92 1.23
N GLU A 406 -28.64 -15.51 1.17
CA GLU A 406 -29.89 -14.73 1.04
C GLU A 406 -30.05 -13.73 2.19
N VAL A 407 -29.82 -14.15 3.44
CA VAL A 407 -29.91 -13.25 4.60
C VAL A 407 -28.83 -12.17 4.54
N GLU A 408 -27.60 -12.54 4.22
CA GLU A 408 -26.48 -11.58 4.17
C GLU A 408 -26.68 -10.54 3.07
N ILE A 409 -27.08 -10.93 1.85
CA ILE A 409 -27.24 -9.97 0.76
C ILE A 409 -28.37 -8.98 1.02
N LEU A 410 -29.45 -9.42 1.67
CA LEU A 410 -30.56 -8.54 2.03
C LEU A 410 -30.19 -7.57 3.16
N LYS A 411 -29.33 -7.99 4.10
CA LYS A 411 -28.76 -7.08 5.10
C LYS A 411 -27.86 -6.02 4.47
N ILE A 412 -27.06 -6.38 3.48
CA ILE A 412 -26.24 -5.42 2.71
C ILE A 412 -27.16 -4.45 1.97
N GLY A 413 -28.21 -4.97 1.30
CA GLY A 413 -29.19 -4.14 0.60
C GLY A 413 -29.86 -3.11 1.50
N ILE A 414 -30.38 -3.51 2.66
CA ILE A 414 -31.02 -2.57 3.59
C ILE A 414 -30.02 -1.53 4.14
N ARG A 415 -28.74 -1.90 4.30
CA ARG A 415 -27.70 -0.94 4.70
C ARG A 415 -27.44 0.11 3.62
N ASN A 416 -27.37 -0.31 2.36
CA ASN A 416 -27.00 0.57 1.24
C ASN A 416 -28.20 1.41 0.76
N VAL A 417 -29.38 0.82 0.70
CA VAL A 417 -30.64 1.45 0.20
C VAL A 417 -31.38 2.22 1.30
N GLY A 418 -31.22 1.83 2.57
CA GLY A 418 -32.10 2.26 3.66
C GLY A 418 -33.37 1.42 3.79
N PHE A 419 -34.36 1.92 4.52
CA PHE A 419 -35.62 1.18 4.76
C PHE A 419 -36.39 1.00 3.44
N ASN A 420 -36.67 -0.26 3.09
CA ASN A 420 -37.47 -0.61 1.93
C ASN A 420 -38.46 -1.73 2.30
N PRO A 421 -39.79 -1.51 2.27
CA PRO A 421 -40.77 -2.47 2.75
C PRO A 421 -40.62 -3.88 2.16
N GLN A 422 -40.33 -3.98 0.87
CA GLN A 422 -40.20 -5.24 0.15
C GLN A 422 -38.91 -6.00 0.55
N LEU A 423 -37.77 -5.30 0.66
CA LEU A 423 -36.52 -5.90 1.13
C LEU A 423 -36.61 -6.33 2.60
N ASN A 424 -37.23 -5.50 3.45
CA ASN A 424 -37.41 -5.79 4.87
C ASN A 424 -38.33 -7.01 5.09
N GLU A 425 -39.45 -7.09 4.37
CA GLU A 425 -40.34 -8.27 4.40
C GLU A 425 -39.61 -9.52 3.94
N ARG A 426 -38.82 -9.41 2.86
CA ARG A 426 -38.02 -10.52 2.35
C ARG A 426 -36.95 -10.96 3.34
N LEU A 427 -36.26 -10.03 3.99
CA LEU A 427 -35.24 -10.35 5.00
C LEU A 427 -35.88 -11.11 6.18
N ALA A 428 -37.04 -10.67 6.66
CA ALA A 428 -37.75 -11.35 7.74
C ALA A 428 -38.05 -12.81 7.38
N LYS A 429 -38.60 -13.05 6.17
CA LYS A 429 -38.82 -14.41 5.65
C LYS A 429 -37.53 -15.19 5.47
N ALA A 430 -36.46 -14.57 4.98
CA ALA A 430 -35.16 -15.22 4.77
C ALA A 430 -34.55 -15.70 6.10
N ILE A 431 -34.62 -14.88 7.16
CA ILE A 431 -34.14 -15.23 8.50
C ILE A 431 -34.91 -16.44 9.05
N GLU A 432 -36.24 -16.42 8.98
CA GLU A 432 -37.08 -17.51 9.47
C GLU A 432 -36.75 -18.85 8.79
N ILE A 433 -36.58 -18.83 7.45
CA ILE A 433 -36.23 -20.04 6.71
C ILE A 433 -34.80 -20.50 7.02
N ASN A 434 -33.84 -19.58 7.15
CA ASN A 434 -32.46 -19.94 7.48
C ASN A 434 -32.39 -20.62 8.85
N GLU A 435 -33.10 -20.11 9.86
CA GLU A 435 -33.16 -20.71 11.19
C GLU A 435 -33.86 -22.09 11.17
N LYS A 436 -35.00 -22.21 10.48
CA LYS A 436 -35.66 -23.52 10.26
C LYS A 436 -34.73 -24.53 9.58
N ASN A 437 -33.89 -24.09 8.64
CA ASN A 437 -32.94 -24.97 7.96
C ASN A 437 -31.79 -25.40 8.87
N LYS A 438 -31.27 -24.51 9.72
CA LYS A 438 -30.23 -24.85 10.72
C LYS A 438 -30.72 -25.90 11.72
N LEU A 439 -31.98 -25.82 12.14
CA LEU A 439 -32.59 -26.78 13.06
C LEU A 439 -32.80 -28.16 12.45
N LYS A 440 -32.94 -28.28 11.12
CA LYS A 440 -33.05 -29.58 10.42
C LYS A 440 -31.71 -30.27 10.18
N LEU A 441 -30.61 -29.54 10.33
CA LEU A 441 -29.23 -30.02 10.10
C LEU A 441 -28.52 -30.39 11.41
N LYS A 442 -29.11 -30.05 12.56
CA LYS A 442 -28.77 -30.60 13.88
C LYS A 442 -29.57 -31.87 14.11
#